data_AF-A0A3N5FT07-F1
#
_entry.id   AF-A0A3N5FT07-F1
#
_cell.length_a   1.000
_cell.length_b   1.000
_cell.length_c   1.000
_cell.angle_alpha   90.00
_cell.angle_beta   90.00
_cell.angle_gamma   90.00
#
_symmetry.space_group_name_H-M   'P 1'
#
loop_
_entity.id
_entity.type
_entity.pdbx_description
1 polymer ?
#
loop_
_entity_poly.entity_id
_entity_poly.type
_entity_poly.pdbx_seq_one_letter_code
_entity_poly.pdbx_strand_id
1 'polypeptide(L)'
;PLFAFVGVAVTSATVILYGQAIWNPVDLLARLTAESGNALLGLVAMLAIIVATITTNIAANIVAPANSFANLAPNRISFRLGGLCAGIIGILILPWKLIDMYQAWLISYSGLLGAVAGVLICDYVVIRRGVLKLRDLYTEAGAYAYTRGVNWRAVAALGGGIMVALAGTLDTRLRFLFDGAWFSAAIVSFVLYLVLMGHHR
;
A
#
# COMPACT_ATOMS: atom_id res chain seq x y z
N PRO A 1 -8.80 -11.67 6.35
CA PRO A 1 -8.61 -12.95 7.08
C PRO A 1 -8.81 -14.19 6.20
N LEU A 2 -9.98 -14.37 5.57
CA LEU A 2 -10.29 -15.57 4.78
C LEU A 2 -9.41 -15.73 3.52
N PHE A 3 -9.22 -14.66 2.74
CA PHE A 3 -8.37 -14.70 1.54
C PHE A 3 -6.92 -15.11 1.84
N ALA A 4 -6.32 -14.51 2.87
CA ALA A 4 -4.96 -14.86 3.30
C ALA A 4 -4.88 -16.31 3.79
N PHE A 5 -5.89 -16.77 4.53
CA PHE A 5 -5.98 -18.15 4.97
C PHE A 5 -6.07 -19.13 3.79
N VAL A 6 -6.95 -18.88 2.82
CA VAL A 6 -7.11 -19.73 1.64
C VAL A 6 -5.80 -19.82 0.86
N GLY A 7 -5.10 -18.70 0.65
CA GLY A 7 -3.79 -18.70 -0.01
C GLY A 7 -2.77 -19.57 0.71
N VAL A 8 -2.62 -19.39 2.03
CA VAL A 8 -1.68 -20.18 2.84
C VAL A 8 -2.07 -21.66 2.84
N ALA A 9 -3.36 -21.98 3.01
CA ALA A 9 -3.85 -23.35 3.04
C ALA A 9 -3.62 -24.07 1.71
N VAL A 10 -3.94 -23.43 0.59
CA VAL A 10 -3.74 -23.99 -0.76
C VAL A 10 -2.26 -24.20 -1.03
N THR A 11 -1.40 -23.20 -0.80
CA THR A 11 0.05 -23.36 -1.00
C THR A 11 0.64 -24.42 -0.07
N SER A 12 0.18 -24.52 1.19
CA SER A 12 0.62 -25.57 2.11
C SER A 12 0.23 -26.97 1.61
N ALA A 13 -0.98 -27.12 1.05
CA ALA A 13 -1.41 -28.39 0.45
C ALA A 13 -0.52 -28.81 -0.73
N THR A 14 -0.01 -27.86 -1.53
CA THR A 14 0.92 -28.18 -2.64
C THR A 14 2.24 -28.77 -2.16
N VAL A 15 2.70 -28.41 -0.96
CA VAL A 15 3.90 -29.03 -0.36
C VAL A 15 3.65 -30.52 -0.08
N ILE A 16 2.47 -30.86 0.43
CA ILE A 16 2.08 -32.24 0.72
C ILE A 16 1.90 -33.04 -0.57
N LEU A 17 1.26 -32.46 -1.59
CA LEU A 17 0.93 -33.14 -2.85
C LEU A 17 2.13 -33.27 -3.79
N TYR A 18 2.99 -32.24 -3.83
CA TYR A 18 3.99 -32.08 -4.88
C TYR A 18 5.42 -31.92 -4.37
N GLY A 19 5.65 -31.93 -3.06
CA GLY A 19 6.97 -31.77 -2.45
C GLY A 19 7.55 -30.37 -2.54
N GLN A 20 6.79 -29.39 -3.08
CA GLN A 20 7.22 -28.00 -3.23
C GLN A 20 6.04 -27.04 -3.09
N ALA A 21 6.31 -25.85 -2.55
CA ALA A 21 5.31 -24.79 -2.42
C ALA A 21 5.09 -24.10 -3.77
N ILE A 22 3.93 -24.33 -4.38
CA ILE A 22 3.49 -23.61 -5.59
C ILE A 22 2.65 -22.42 -5.12
N TRP A 23 3.27 -21.23 -5.09
CA TRP A 23 2.64 -19.99 -4.64
C TRP A 23 1.94 -19.25 -5.79
N ASN A 24 2.35 -19.46 -7.04
CA ASN A 24 1.73 -18.87 -8.20
C ASN A 24 0.46 -19.66 -8.59
N PRO A 25 -0.74 -19.06 -8.51
CA PRO A 25 -1.99 -19.77 -8.81
C PRO A 25 -2.10 -20.18 -10.29
N VAL A 26 -1.45 -19.46 -11.20
CA VAL A 26 -1.44 -19.80 -12.63
C VAL A 26 -0.66 -21.10 -12.86
N ASP A 27 0.50 -21.23 -12.23
CA ASP A 27 1.34 -22.44 -12.34
C ASP A 27 0.65 -23.65 -11.70
N LEU A 28 -0.01 -23.44 -10.56
CA LEU A 28 -0.80 -24.48 -9.89
C LEU A 28 -1.95 -24.97 -10.78
N LEU A 29 -2.71 -24.06 -11.39
CA LEU A 29 -3.79 -24.43 -12.30
C LEU A 29 -3.28 -25.13 -13.57
N ALA A 30 -2.18 -24.66 -14.15
CA ALA A 30 -1.59 -25.31 -15.31
C ALA A 30 -1.23 -26.77 -15.01
N ARG A 31 -0.64 -27.02 -13.84
CA ARG A 31 -0.30 -28.36 -13.38
C ARG A 31 -1.54 -29.23 -13.10
N LEU A 32 -2.52 -28.70 -12.37
CA LEU A 32 -3.77 -29.42 -12.08
C LEU A 32 -4.55 -29.77 -13.35
N THR A 33 -4.53 -28.88 -14.35
CA THR A 33 -5.18 -29.13 -15.65
C THR A 33 -4.46 -30.25 -16.40
N ALA A 34 -3.12 -30.25 -16.39
CA ALA A 34 -2.33 -31.31 -17.01
C ALA A 34 -2.53 -32.67 -16.32
N GLU A 35 -2.58 -32.71 -14.99
CA GLU A 35 -2.77 -33.95 -14.20
C GLU A 35 -4.20 -34.51 -14.29
N SER A 36 -5.22 -33.64 -14.32
CA SER A 36 -6.62 -34.05 -14.42
C SER A 36 -7.08 -34.44 -15.82
N GLY A 37 -6.35 -34.01 -16.86
CA GLY A 37 -6.75 -34.16 -18.27
C GLY A 37 -8.02 -33.39 -18.64
N ASN A 38 -8.54 -32.54 -17.75
CA ASN A 38 -9.83 -31.85 -17.93
C ASN A 38 -9.60 -30.41 -18.39
N ALA A 39 -9.54 -30.22 -19.71
CA ALA A 39 -9.36 -28.91 -20.33
C ALA A 39 -10.48 -27.90 -19.98
N LEU A 40 -11.71 -28.37 -19.75
CA LEU A 40 -12.83 -27.50 -19.37
C LEU A 40 -12.64 -26.91 -17.98
N LEU A 41 -12.16 -27.72 -17.03
CA LEU A 41 -11.83 -27.24 -15.67
C LEU A 41 -10.74 -26.16 -15.72
N GLY A 42 -9.68 -26.40 -16.50
CA GLY A 42 -8.60 -25.43 -16.68
C GLY A 42 -9.09 -24.11 -17.29
N LEU A 43 -9.95 -24.19 -18.31
CA LEU A 43 -10.53 -23.01 -18.95
C LEU A 43 -11.40 -22.20 -17.98
N VAL A 44 -12.30 -22.85 -17.24
CA VAL A 44 -13.17 -22.18 -16.25
C VAL A 44 -12.33 -21.54 -15.14
N ALA A 45 -11.31 -22.24 -14.64
CA ALA A 45 -10.44 -21.73 -13.58
C ALA A 45 -9.60 -20.53 -14.04
N MET A 46 -9.06 -20.56 -15.27
CA MET A 46 -8.32 -19.43 -15.84
C MET A 46 -9.22 -18.22 -16.09
N LEU A 47 -10.45 -18.42 -16.57
CA LEU A 47 -11.45 -17.34 -16.69
C LEU A 47 -11.75 -16.72 -15.32
N ALA A 48 -11.90 -17.55 -14.28
CA ALA A 48 -12.10 -17.06 -12.92
C ALA A 48 -10.90 -16.22 -12.42
N ILE A 49 -9.66 -16.65 -12.68
CA ILE A 49 -8.46 -15.85 -12.35
C ILE A 49 -8.45 -14.52 -13.09
N ILE A 50 -8.76 -14.51 -14.39
CA ILE A 50 -8.79 -13.27 -15.18
C ILE A 50 -9.82 -12.30 -14.60
N VAL A 51 -11.03 -12.78 -14.34
CA VAL A 51 -12.11 -11.97 -13.75
C VAL A 51 -11.70 -11.45 -12.37
N ALA A 52 -11.18 -12.31 -11.49
CA ALA A 52 -10.72 -11.91 -10.16
C ALA A 52 -9.59 -10.87 -10.21
N THR A 53 -8.66 -11.04 -11.15
CA THR A 53 -7.53 -10.13 -11.34
C THR A 53 -8.00 -8.76 -11.80
N ILE A 54 -8.88 -8.71 -12.80
CA ILE A 54 -9.41 -7.44 -13.34
C ILE A 54 -10.24 -6.71 -12.29
N THR A 55 -11.20 -7.39 -11.68
CA THR A 55 -12.12 -6.79 -10.71
C THR A 55 -11.38 -6.24 -9.49
N THR A 56 -10.41 -6.98 -8.96
CA THR A 56 -9.63 -6.54 -7.79
C THR A 56 -8.64 -5.43 -8.15
N ASN A 57 -7.93 -5.53 -9.28
CA ASN A 57 -6.95 -4.51 -9.66
C ASN A 57 -7.59 -3.16 -9.97
N ILE A 58 -8.73 -3.15 -10.67
CA ILE A 58 -9.42 -1.89 -10.97
C ILE A 58 -9.83 -1.19 -9.66
N ALA A 59 -10.48 -1.92 -8.76
CA ALA A 59 -10.96 -1.36 -7.50
C ALA A 59 -9.83 -0.90 -6.58
N ALA A 60 -8.81 -1.74 -6.37
CA ALA A 60 -7.77 -1.49 -5.37
C ALA A 60 -6.64 -0.59 -5.90
N ASN A 61 -6.25 -0.73 -7.16
CA ASN A 61 -4.99 -0.16 -7.67
C ASN A 61 -5.18 0.98 -8.69
N ILE A 62 -6.38 1.18 -9.25
CA ILE A 62 -6.62 2.25 -10.22
C ILE A 62 -7.39 3.43 -9.60
N VAL A 63 -8.38 3.17 -8.75
CA VAL A 63 -9.27 4.22 -8.22
C VAL A 63 -8.52 5.27 -7.41
N ALA A 64 -7.66 4.85 -6.48
CA ALA A 64 -6.90 5.75 -5.62
C ALA A 64 -5.96 6.69 -6.42
N PRO A 65 -5.04 6.19 -7.27
CA PRO A 65 -4.17 7.07 -8.05
C PRO A 65 -4.93 7.91 -9.08
N ALA A 66 -6.02 7.40 -9.66
CA ALA A 66 -6.88 8.19 -10.55
C ALA A 66 -7.45 9.42 -9.83
N ASN A 67 -7.90 9.26 -8.59
CA ASN A 67 -8.37 10.36 -7.77
C ASN A 67 -7.22 11.32 -7.38
N SER A 68 -6.03 10.80 -7.06
CA SER A 68 -4.86 11.63 -6.80
C SER A 68 -4.47 12.51 -7.99
N PHE A 69 -4.46 11.96 -9.22
CA PHE A 69 -4.16 12.74 -10.42
C PHE A 69 -5.25 13.77 -10.72
N ALA A 70 -6.53 13.41 -10.55
CA ALA A 70 -7.63 14.35 -10.72
C ALA A 70 -7.53 15.52 -9.71
N ASN A 71 -7.16 15.24 -8.46
CA ASN A 71 -6.97 16.28 -7.44
C ASN A 71 -5.72 17.14 -7.66
N LEU A 72 -4.70 16.62 -8.35
CA LEU A 72 -3.47 17.37 -8.65
C LEU A 72 -3.72 18.51 -9.65
N ALA A 73 -4.59 18.27 -10.64
CA ALA A 73 -4.94 19.28 -11.65
C ALA A 73 -6.42 19.15 -12.07
N PRO A 74 -7.38 19.55 -11.21
CA PRO A 74 -8.81 19.27 -11.40
C PRO A 74 -9.38 19.88 -12.69
N ASN A 75 -8.82 21.00 -13.17
CA ASN A 75 -9.24 21.65 -14.41
C ASN A 75 -8.68 20.98 -15.68
N ARG A 76 -7.73 20.03 -15.55
CA ARG A 76 -7.03 19.41 -16.69
C ARG A 76 -7.17 17.88 -16.72
N ILE A 77 -7.27 17.24 -15.56
CA ILE A 77 -7.28 15.79 -15.43
C ILE A 77 -8.63 15.33 -14.89
N SER A 78 -9.41 14.69 -15.74
CA SER A 78 -10.62 13.97 -15.31
C SER A 78 -10.26 12.64 -14.65
N PHE A 79 -11.17 12.06 -13.88
CA PHE A 79 -10.99 10.73 -13.28
C PHE A 79 -10.63 9.66 -14.32
N ARG A 80 -11.24 9.71 -15.51
CA ARG A 80 -10.93 8.77 -16.61
C ARG A 80 -9.50 8.93 -17.10
N LEU A 81 -9.05 10.17 -17.30
CA LEU A 81 -7.68 10.46 -17.73
C LEU A 81 -6.68 10.06 -16.63
N GLY A 82 -7.00 10.33 -15.36
CA GLY A 82 -6.20 9.91 -14.21
C GLY A 82 -6.04 8.39 -14.14
N GLY A 83 -7.10 7.63 -14.39
CA GLY A 83 -7.05 6.17 -14.45
C GLY A 83 -6.17 5.65 -15.59
N LEU A 84 -6.23 6.29 -16.76
CA LEU A 84 -5.35 5.97 -17.89
C LEU A 84 -3.88 6.27 -17.56
N CYS A 85 -3.59 7.43 -16.97
CA CYS A 85 -2.24 7.79 -16.52
C CYS A 85 -1.70 6.79 -15.50
N ALA A 86 -2.52 6.40 -14.51
CA ALA A 86 -2.15 5.40 -13.51
C ALA A 86 -1.79 4.04 -14.14
N GLY A 87 -2.60 3.57 -15.11
CA GLY A 87 -2.34 2.33 -15.84
C GLY A 87 -1.03 2.39 -16.65
N ILE A 88 -0.82 3.46 -17.41
CA ILE A 88 0.40 3.65 -18.22
C ILE A 88 1.64 3.71 -17.32
N ILE A 89 1.62 4.52 -16.27
CA ILE A 89 2.74 4.65 -15.33
C ILE A 89 3.01 3.30 -14.63
N GLY A 90 1.96 2.58 -14.22
CA GLY A 90 2.08 1.26 -13.62
C GLY A 90 2.81 0.26 -14.52
N ILE A 91 2.52 0.25 -15.82
CA ILE A 91 3.23 -0.59 -16.81
C ILE A 91 4.68 -0.13 -16.97
N LEU A 92 4.93 1.18 -17.07
CA LEU A 92 6.27 1.75 -17.26
C LEU A 92 7.21 1.55 -16.07
N ILE A 93 6.68 1.36 -14.86
CA ILE A 93 7.47 0.99 -13.67
C ILE A 93 8.08 -0.41 -13.81
N LEU A 94 7.54 -1.25 -14.71
CA LEU A 94 7.98 -2.64 -14.92
C LEU A 94 8.02 -3.45 -13.61
N PRO A 95 6.92 -3.52 -12.84
CA PRO A 95 6.93 -4.11 -11.50
C PRO A 95 7.35 -5.59 -11.49
N TRP A 96 7.19 -6.31 -12.60
CA TRP A 96 7.66 -7.69 -12.75
C TRP A 96 9.19 -7.83 -12.66
N LYS A 97 9.96 -6.75 -12.83
CA LYS A 97 11.41 -6.78 -12.58
C LYS A 97 11.77 -6.76 -11.09
N LEU A 98 10.80 -6.49 -10.20
CA LEU A 98 11.00 -6.49 -8.74
C LEU A 98 10.70 -7.84 -8.09
N ILE A 99 10.38 -8.89 -8.88
CA ILE A 99 9.96 -10.19 -8.35
C ILE A 99 11.02 -10.80 -7.42
N ASP A 100 12.32 -10.63 -7.70
CA ASP A 100 13.38 -11.20 -6.85
C ASP A 100 13.54 -10.45 -5.52
N MET A 101 13.06 -9.21 -5.42
CA MET A 101 13.17 -8.36 -4.23
C MET A 101 11.81 -7.98 -3.64
N TYR A 102 10.73 -8.65 -4.06
CA TYR A 102 9.36 -8.23 -3.76
C TYR A 102 9.09 -8.10 -2.27
N GLN A 103 9.63 -9.01 -1.45
CA GLN A 103 9.40 -9.01 0.00
C GLN A 103 10.08 -7.82 0.68
N ALA A 104 11.36 -7.58 0.38
CA ALA A 104 12.08 -6.43 0.92
C ALA A 104 11.47 -5.10 0.45
N TRP A 105 11.02 -5.06 -0.80
CA TRP A 105 10.30 -3.91 -1.36
C TRP A 105 8.99 -3.64 -0.63
N LEU A 106 8.16 -4.66 -0.43
CA LEU A 106 6.87 -4.54 0.27
C LEU A 106 7.05 -4.09 1.72
N ILE A 107 8.04 -4.62 2.44
CA ILE A 107 8.33 -4.21 3.82
C ILE A 107 8.73 -2.73 3.87
N SER A 108 9.64 -2.32 2.98
CA SER A 108 10.10 -0.92 2.89
C SER A 108 8.93 0.02 2.58
N TYR A 109 8.12 -0.33 1.59
CA TYR A 109 6.92 0.42 1.20
C TYR A 109 5.89 0.49 2.33
N SER A 110 5.72 -0.60 3.08
CA SER A 110 4.85 -0.65 4.24
C SER A 110 5.28 0.32 5.35
N GLY A 111 6.58 0.51 5.55
CA GLY A 111 7.11 1.55 6.45
C GLY A 111 6.72 2.97 6.02
N LEU A 112 6.78 3.28 4.72
CA LEU A 112 6.34 4.57 4.19
C LEU A 112 4.85 4.81 4.47
N LEU A 113 4.02 3.81 4.18
CA LEU A 113 2.57 3.89 4.44
C LEU A 113 2.25 3.98 5.93
N GLY A 114 3.00 3.26 6.77
CA GLY A 114 2.91 3.33 8.23
C GLY A 114 3.15 4.75 8.74
N ALA A 115 4.23 5.40 8.31
CA ALA A 115 4.55 6.78 8.68
C ALA A 115 3.42 7.76 8.33
N VAL A 116 2.89 7.68 7.10
CA VAL A 116 1.75 8.50 6.65
C VAL A 116 0.52 8.25 7.53
N ALA A 117 0.18 6.98 7.78
CA ALA A 117 -0.95 6.62 8.61
C ALA A 117 -0.81 7.15 10.04
N GLY A 118 0.39 7.05 10.64
CA GLY A 118 0.69 7.58 11.97
C GLY A 118 0.40 9.08 12.09
N VAL A 119 0.86 9.89 11.13
CA VAL A 119 0.59 11.33 11.10
C VAL A 119 -0.91 11.60 10.94
N LEU A 120 -1.57 10.95 9.99
CA LEU A 120 -3.00 11.18 9.71
C LEU A 120 -3.90 10.80 10.89
N ILE A 121 -3.64 9.65 11.53
CA ILE A 121 -4.40 9.21 12.70
C ILE A 121 -4.20 10.19 13.85
N CYS A 122 -2.96 10.62 14.12
CA CYS A 122 -2.69 11.60 15.17
C CYS A 122 -3.39 12.95 14.89
N ASP A 123 -3.29 13.46 13.67
CA ASP A 123 -3.90 14.73 13.28
C ASP A 123 -5.42 14.69 13.43
N TYR A 124 -6.06 13.67 12.85
CA TYR A 124 -7.51 13.58 12.82
C TYR A 124 -8.10 13.22 14.19
N VAL A 125 -7.59 12.18 14.85
CA VAL A 125 -8.20 11.63 16.06
C VAL A 125 -7.80 12.39 17.32
N VAL A 126 -6.51 12.71 17.48
CA VAL A 126 -6.00 13.28 18.74
C VAL A 126 -6.03 14.80 18.72
N ILE A 127 -5.44 15.41 17.69
CA ILE A 127 -5.29 16.87 17.62
C ILE A 127 -6.63 17.53 17.29
N ARG A 128 -7.32 17.03 16.26
CA ARG A 128 -8.58 17.60 15.77
C ARG A 128 -9.84 16.95 16.32
N ARG A 129 -9.72 15.83 17.04
CA ARG A 129 -10.84 15.13 17.70
C ARG A 129 -11.99 14.79 16.75
N GLY A 130 -11.65 14.40 15.53
CA GLY A 130 -12.60 14.02 14.48
C GLY A 130 -13.24 15.18 13.73
N VAL A 131 -12.91 16.44 14.06
CA VAL A 131 -13.56 17.63 13.48
C VAL A 131 -12.65 18.28 12.43
N LEU A 132 -13.11 18.28 11.17
CA LEU A 132 -12.46 18.96 10.06
C LEU A 132 -13.32 20.13 9.55
N LYS A 133 -12.69 21.29 9.34
CA LYS A 133 -13.29 22.41 8.61
C LYS A 133 -13.33 22.07 7.12
N LEU A 134 -14.46 21.57 6.62
CA LEU A 134 -14.59 21.10 5.24
C LEU A 134 -14.27 22.19 4.21
N ARG A 135 -14.78 23.41 4.41
CA ARG A 135 -14.53 24.53 3.49
C ARG A 135 -13.05 24.85 3.33
N ASP A 136 -12.31 24.80 4.44
CA ASP A 136 -10.89 25.12 4.48
C ASP A 136 -10.03 24.05 3.79
N LEU A 137 -10.53 22.81 3.61
CA LEU A 137 -9.84 21.76 2.84
C LEU A 137 -9.80 22.06 1.33
N TYR A 138 -10.73 22.88 0.84
CA TYR A 138 -10.85 23.26 -0.57
C TYR A 138 -10.43 24.72 -0.83
N THR A 139 -9.80 25.38 0.15
CA THR A 139 -9.40 26.80 0.04
C THR A 139 -7.90 26.95 0.28
N GLU A 140 -7.19 27.63 -0.63
CA GLU A 140 -5.72 27.80 -0.55
C GLU A 140 -5.26 28.56 0.71
N ALA A 141 -6.06 29.52 1.19
CA ALA A 141 -5.78 30.32 2.38
C ALA A 141 -6.57 29.84 3.63
N GLY A 142 -6.93 28.55 3.69
CA GLY A 142 -7.66 27.96 4.82
C GLY A 142 -6.79 27.62 6.04
N ALA A 143 -7.40 27.06 7.08
CA ALA A 143 -6.70 26.60 8.29
C ALA A 143 -5.61 25.52 8.06
N TYR A 144 -5.55 24.93 6.86
CA TYR A 144 -4.56 23.92 6.47
C TYR A 144 -3.50 24.43 5.50
N ALA A 145 -3.39 25.75 5.31
CA ALA A 145 -2.41 26.33 4.40
C ALA A 145 -0.96 26.22 4.94
N TYR A 146 -0.77 26.19 6.27
CA TYR A 146 0.55 26.14 6.92
C TYR A 146 1.59 27.08 6.28
N THR A 147 2.83 26.63 6.09
CA THR A 147 3.88 27.41 5.42
C THR A 147 3.89 27.07 3.93
N ARG A 148 3.27 27.93 3.11
CA ARG A 148 3.18 27.76 1.64
C ARG A 148 2.57 26.41 1.21
N GLY A 149 1.53 25.96 1.90
CA GLY A 149 0.84 24.69 1.63
C GLY A 149 1.44 23.47 2.32
N VAL A 150 2.54 23.63 3.08
CA VAL A 150 3.27 22.51 3.68
C VAL A 150 3.31 22.61 5.20
N ASN A 151 2.90 21.54 5.88
CA ASN A 151 3.14 21.35 7.30
C ASN A 151 4.51 20.67 7.50
N TRP A 152 5.56 21.46 7.73
CA TRP A 152 6.91 20.94 7.97
C TRP A 152 7.02 20.03 9.19
N ARG A 153 6.12 20.16 10.16
CA ARG A 153 6.07 19.26 11.33
C ARG A 153 5.56 17.89 10.96
N ALA A 154 4.55 17.82 10.08
CA ALA A 154 4.08 16.56 9.51
C ALA A 154 5.19 15.89 8.68
N VAL A 155 5.92 16.67 7.87
CA VAL A 155 7.05 16.17 7.07
C VAL A 155 8.17 15.64 7.98
N ALA A 156 8.54 16.37 9.03
CA ALA A 156 9.56 15.93 9.97
C ALA A 156 9.15 14.65 10.72
N ALA A 157 7.88 14.56 11.15
CA ALA A 157 7.35 13.37 11.81
C ALA A 157 7.33 12.14 10.87
N LEU A 158 6.94 12.33 9.62
CA LEU A 158 6.96 11.30 8.58
C LEU A 158 8.40 10.82 8.32
N GLY A 159 9.34 11.76 8.14
CA GLY A 159 10.76 11.46 7.99
C GLY A 159 11.30 10.67 9.18
N GLY A 160 11.01 11.09 10.41
CA GLY A 160 11.45 10.40 11.62
C GLY A 160 10.97 8.94 11.70
N GLY A 161 9.69 8.68 11.39
CA GLY A 161 9.17 7.31 11.38
C GLY A 161 9.83 6.42 10.33
N ILE A 162 10.03 6.95 9.11
CA ILE A 162 10.73 6.23 8.04
C ILE A 162 12.17 5.93 8.45
N MET A 163 12.88 6.92 9.01
CA MET A 163 14.27 6.75 9.44
C MET A 163 14.40 5.68 10.53
N VAL A 164 13.46 5.60 11.47
CA VAL A 164 13.48 4.54 12.50
C VAL A 164 13.21 3.16 11.90
N ALA A 165 12.25 3.04 10.98
CA ALA A 165 12.02 1.77 10.29
C ALA A 165 13.26 1.32 9.48
N LEU A 166 13.93 2.25 8.80
CA LEU A 166 15.16 1.99 8.05
C LEU A 166 16.36 1.73 8.95
N ALA A 167 16.45 2.33 10.14
CA ALA A 167 17.52 2.02 11.10
C ALA A 167 17.55 0.53 11.47
N GLY A 168 16.43 -0.18 11.36
CA GLY A 168 16.36 -1.63 11.53
C GLY A 168 17.12 -2.44 10.48
N THR A 169 17.61 -1.83 9.40
CA THR A 169 18.49 -2.52 8.43
C THR A 169 19.97 -2.41 8.80
N LEU A 170 20.34 -1.54 9.74
CA LEU A 170 21.73 -1.24 10.09
C LEU A 170 22.33 -2.22 11.11
N ASP A 171 21.50 -2.78 11.99
CA ASP A 171 21.93 -3.70 13.06
C ASP A 171 20.90 -4.83 13.24
N THR A 172 21.38 -6.07 13.37
CA THR A 172 20.56 -7.25 13.66
C THR A 172 19.70 -7.09 14.92
N ARG A 173 20.19 -6.37 15.94
CA ARG A 173 19.43 -6.08 17.18
C ARG A 173 18.22 -5.18 16.94
N LEU A 174 18.28 -4.36 15.90
CA LEU A 174 17.21 -3.43 15.51
C LEU A 174 16.33 -3.98 14.40
N ARG A 175 16.59 -5.21 13.94
CA ARG A 175 15.91 -5.82 12.79
C ARG A 175 14.39 -5.86 12.90
N PHE A 176 13.88 -6.04 14.12
CA PHE A 176 12.44 -6.00 14.41
C PHE A 176 11.77 -4.68 13.98
N LEU A 177 12.51 -3.56 13.97
CA LEU A 177 12.00 -2.27 13.52
C LEU A 177 11.66 -2.28 12.03
N PHE A 178 12.49 -2.98 11.23
CA PHE A 178 12.28 -3.11 9.79
C PHE A 178 11.30 -4.23 9.47
N ASP A 179 11.40 -5.39 10.11
CA ASP A 179 10.45 -6.50 9.85
C ASP A 179 9.01 -6.09 10.22
N GLY A 180 8.86 -5.24 11.25
CA GLY A 180 7.62 -4.55 11.62
C GLY A 180 7.51 -3.11 11.10
N ALA A 181 8.13 -2.76 9.97
CA ALA A 181 8.29 -1.38 9.48
C ALA A 181 7.01 -0.55 9.52
N TRP A 182 5.86 -1.12 9.18
CA TRP A 182 4.57 -0.44 9.25
C TRP A 182 4.27 0.11 10.64
N PHE A 183 4.40 -0.74 11.66
CA PHE A 183 4.10 -0.39 13.05
C PHE A 183 5.15 0.56 13.61
N SER A 184 6.43 0.26 13.38
CA SER A 184 7.54 1.10 13.83
C SER A 184 7.41 2.52 13.29
N ALA A 185 7.19 2.67 11.99
CA ALA A 185 7.04 3.96 11.34
C ALA A 185 5.76 4.68 11.79
N ALA A 186 4.62 3.97 11.89
CA ALA A 186 3.36 4.55 12.33
C ALA A 186 3.43 5.10 13.75
N ILE A 187 3.96 4.32 14.69
CA ILE A 187 4.06 4.72 16.11
C ILE A 187 4.99 5.92 16.25
N VAL A 188 6.17 5.87 15.63
CA VAL A 188 7.14 6.97 15.73
C VAL A 188 6.61 8.24 15.08
N SER A 189 6.06 8.16 13.86
CA SER A 189 5.48 9.33 13.20
C SER A 189 4.29 9.90 13.97
N PHE A 190 3.45 9.06 14.57
CA PHE A 190 2.35 9.50 15.42
C PHE A 190 2.87 10.30 16.63
N VAL A 191 3.83 9.75 17.38
CA VAL A 191 4.37 10.38 18.58
C VAL A 191 5.11 11.68 18.24
N LEU A 192 5.96 11.66 17.21
CA LEU A 192 6.68 12.86 16.77
C LEU A 192 5.72 13.95 16.33
N TYR A 193 4.67 13.62 15.57
CA TYR A 193 3.69 14.60 15.14
C TYR A 193 2.92 15.19 16.32
N LEU A 194 2.53 14.36 17.29
CA LEU A 194 1.86 14.80 18.52
C LEU A 194 2.70 15.80 19.30
N VAL A 195 4.00 15.51 19.49
CA VAL A 195 4.92 16.39 20.21
C VAL A 195 5.11 17.71 19.45
N LEU A 196 5.40 17.64 18.16
CA LEU A 196 5.66 18.82 17.33
C LEU A 196 4.44 19.75 17.22
N MET A 197 3.23 19.19 17.21
CA MET A 197 1.98 19.96 17.18
C MET A 197 1.52 20.41 18.56
N GLY A 198 1.86 19.68 19.62
CA GLY A 198 1.52 20.01 21.01
C GLY A 198 2.18 21.30 21.51
N HIS A 199 3.38 21.63 21.00
CA HIS A 199 4.10 22.86 21.35
C HIS A 199 3.56 24.14 20.68
N HIS A 200 2.43 24.08 19.97
CA HIS A 200 1.90 25.20 19.19
C HIS A 200 0.43 25.52 19.47
N ARG A 201 0.02 25.30 20.71
CA ARG A 201 -1.23 25.87 21.24
C ARG A 201 -0.99 27.27 21.77
#